data_AF-V9XMQ2-F1
#
_entry.id   AF-V9XMQ2-F1
#
_cell.length_a   1.000
_cell.length_b   1.000
_cell.length_c   1.000
_cell.angle_alpha   90.00
_cell.angle_beta   90.00
_cell.angle_gamma   90.00
#
_symmetry.space_group_name_H-M   'P 1'
#
loop_
_entity.id
_entity.type
_entity.pdbx_description
1 polymer ?
#
loop_
_entity_poly.entity_id
_entity_poly.type
_entity_poly.pdbx_seq_one_letter_code
_entity_poly.pdbx_strand_id
1 'polypeptide(L)' 'MDIISAYREVGTYRGAAEMCGTTHKTVRRVIERFEAGDTPPPRQPRPRNYDTVTEIVAERIASSRGRI' A
#
# COMPACT_ATOMS: atom_id res chain seq x y z
N MET A 1 -18.71 0.51 -15.05
CA MET A 1 -19.07 -0.64 -14.20
C MET A 1 -18.24 -0.60 -12.92
N ASP A 2 -18.84 -0.74 -11.74
CA ASP A 2 -18.10 -0.88 -10.46
C ASP A 2 -17.54 -2.31 -10.32
N ILE A 3 -16.33 -2.45 -9.78
CA ILE A 3 -15.64 -3.74 -9.59
C ILE A 3 -16.43 -4.70 -8.70
N ILE A 4 -17.05 -4.20 -7.62
CA ILE A 4 -17.84 -5.00 -6.68
C ILE A 4 -19.10 -5.51 -7.36
N SER A 5 -19.79 -4.64 -8.12
CA SER A 5 -20.98 -5.04 -8.89
C SER A 5 -20.62 -6.07 -9.96
N ALA A 6 -19.54 -5.86 -10.70
CA ALA A 6 -19.04 -6.79 -11.71
C ALA A 6 -18.70 -8.18 -11.12
N TYR A 7 -18.09 -8.22 -9.94
CA TYR A 7 -17.81 -9.47 -9.24
C TYR A 7 -19.07 -10.17 -8.76
N ARG A 8 -20.06 -9.44 -8.26
CA ARG A 8 -21.35 -10.01 -7.84
C ARG A 8 -22.13 -10.62 -9.01
N GLU A 9 -21.98 -10.06 -10.21
CA GLU A 9 -22.64 -10.54 -11.42
C GLU A 9 -21.96 -11.80 -12.00
N VAL A 10 -20.63 -11.80 -12.13
CA VAL A 10 -19.89 -12.88 -12.81
C VAL A 10 -19.29 -13.92 -11.86
N GLY A 11 -19.20 -13.63 -10.57
CA GLY A 11 -18.78 -14.57 -9.52
C GLY A 11 -17.31 -14.99 -9.58
N THR A 12 -16.50 -14.43 -10.49
CA THR A 12 -15.08 -14.76 -10.61
C THR A 12 -14.22 -13.50 -10.70
N TYR A 13 -13.04 -13.53 -10.07
CA TYR A 13 -12.12 -12.39 -10.10
C TYR A 13 -11.57 -12.07 -11.50
N ARG A 14 -11.41 -13.08 -12.35
CA ARG A 14 -10.90 -12.89 -13.73
C ARG A 14 -11.98 -12.32 -14.65
N GLY A 15 -13.21 -12.83 -14.59
CA GLY A 15 -14.31 -12.29 -15.40
C GLY A 15 -14.65 -10.86 -15.02
N ALA A 16 -14.68 -10.54 -13.72
CA ALA A 16 -14.85 -9.16 -13.26
C ALA A 16 -13.70 -8.25 -13.72
N ALA A 17 -12.46 -8.75 -13.75
CA ALA A 17 -11.30 -8.00 -14.21
C ALA A 17 -11.36 -7.67 -15.70
N GLU A 18 -11.80 -8.62 -16.54
CA GLU A 18 -11.99 -8.42 -17.98
C GLU A 18 -13.07 -7.36 -18.27
N MET A 19 -14.21 -7.43 -17.59
CA MET A 19 -15.29 -6.45 -17.75
C MET A 19 -14.90 -5.05 -17.27
N CYS A 20 -14.11 -4.96 -16.21
CA CYS A 20 -13.69 -3.68 -15.62
C CYS A 20 -12.36 -3.16 -16.18
N GLY A 21 -11.70 -3.86 -17.11
CA GLY A 21 -10.41 -3.46 -17.67
C GLY A 21 -9.28 -3.36 -16.63
N THR A 22 -9.28 -4.24 -15.63
CA THR A 22 -8.29 -4.24 -14.54
C THR A 22 -7.62 -5.62 -14.38
N THR A 23 -6.87 -5.83 -13.31
CA THR A 23 -6.29 -7.14 -13.00
C THR A 23 -7.12 -7.87 -11.95
N HIS A 24 -7.20 -9.20 -12.03
CA HIS A 24 -7.86 -10.04 -11.01
C HIS A 24 -7.27 -9.83 -9.60
N LYS A 25 -6.00 -9.45 -9.49
CA LYS A 25 -5.36 -9.05 -8.22
C LYS A 25 -5.96 -7.76 -7.65
N THR A 26 -6.26 -6.78 -8.50
CA THR A 26 -6.95 -5.55 -8.11
C THR A 26 -8.35 -5.87 -7.62
N VAL A 27 -9.10 -6.68 -8.38
CA VAL A 27 -10.46 -7.10 -8.01
C VAL A 27 -10.46 -7.76 -6.62
N ARG A 28 -9.56 -8.73 -6.39
CA ARG A 28 -9.42 -9.40 -5.10
C ARG A 28 -9.18 -8.42 -3.95
N ARG A 29 -8.26 -7.47 -4.12
CA ARG A 29 -7.93 -6.45 -3.10
C ARG A 29 -9.11 -5.51 -2.79
N VAL A 30 -9.91 -5.17 -3.80
CA VAL A 30 -11.09 -4.32 -3.62
C VAL A 30 -12.14 -5.06 -2.81
N ILE A 31 -12.37 -6.34 -3.10
CA ILE A 31 -13.34 -7.17 -2.39
C ILE A 31 -12.89 -7.43 -0.96
N GLU A 32 -11.63 -7.83 -0.75
CA GLU A 32 -11.05 -8.00 0.60
C GLU A 32 -11.19 -6.72 1.44
N ARG A 33 -11.00 -5.54 0.83
CA ARG A 33 -11.18 -4.25 1.52
C ARG A 33 -12.64 -3.95 1.84
N PHE A 34 -13.54 -4.22 0.90
CA PHE A 34 -14.97 -4.03 1.08
C PHE A 34 -15.51 -4.93 2.20
N GLU A 35 -15.12 -6.22 2.21
CA GLU A 35 -15.46 -7.18 3.25
C GLU A 35 -14.88 -6.81 4.62
N ALA A 36 -13.69 -6.19 4.64
CA ALA A 36 -13.08 -5.67 5.86
C ALA A 36 -13.75 -4.40 6.42
N GLY A 37 -14.86 -3.94 5.82
CA GLY A 37 -15.65 -2.82 6.33
C GLY A 37 -15.16 -1.44 5.89
N ASP A 38 -14.50 -1.35 4.72
CA ASP A 38 -14.11 -0.12 4.02
C ASP A 38 -13.27 0.90 4.82
N THR A 39 -12.83 0.55 6.03
CA THR A 39 -11.94 1.39 6.82
C THR A 39 -10.53 1.22 6.27
N PRO A 40 -9.95 2.25 5.63
CA PRO A 40 -8.59 2.13 5.12
C PRO A 40 -7.65 1.91 6.32
N PRO A 41 -6.70 0.97 6.25
CA PRO A 41 -5.70 0.85 7.30
C PRO A 41 -4.97 2.20 7.45
N PRO A 42 -4.59 2.57 8.68
CA PRO A 42 -3.87 3.81 8.90
C PRO A 42 -2.61 3.81 8.04
N ARG A 43 -2.31 4.96 7.41
CA ARG A 43 -1.09 5.10 6.61
C ARG A 43 0.10 4.89 7.53
N GLN A 44 0.81 3.78 7.34
CA GLN A 44 2.08 3.58 8.01
C GLN A 44 3.11 4.57 7.44
N PRO A 45 3.90 5.25 8.29
CA PRO A 45 5.02 6.03 7.81
C PRO A 45 5.99 5.12 7.06
N ARG A 46 6.46 5.58 5.91
CA ARG A 46 7.47 4.85 5.13
C ARG A 46 8.83 5.09 5.79
N PRO A 47 9.60 4.04 6.10
CA PRO A 47 10.96 4.24 6.57
C PRO A 47 11.74 4.98 5.48
N ARG A 48 12.53 5.97 5.89
CA ARG A 48 13.47 6.64 5.00
C ARG A 48 14.67 5.71 4.81
N ASN A 49 15.31 5.81 3.65
CA ASN A 49 16.48 5.00 3.32
C ASN A 49 17.65 5.17 4.30
N TYR A 50 17.70 6.31 5.01
CA TYR A 50 18.77 6.63 5.95
C TYR A 50 18.39 6.40 7.42
N ASP A 51 17.19 5.89 7.73
CA ASP A 51 16.76 5.70 9.12
C ASP A 51 17.77 4.85 9.90
N THR A 52 18.36 3.84 9.26
CA THR A 52 19.39 2.96 9.83
C THR A 52 20.71 3.61 10.17
N VAL A 53 21.04 4.77 9.57
CA VAL A 53 22.31 5.47 9.77
C VAL A 53 22.15 6.80 10.51
N THR A 54 20.93 7.16 10.89
CA THR A 54 20.62 8.45 11.52
C THR A 54 21.45 8.66 12.80
N GLU A 55 21.55 7.63 13.64
CA GLU A 55 22.29 7.70 14.90
C GLU A 55 23.81 7.85 14.68
N ILE A 56 24.36 7.11 13.71
CA ILE A 56 25.78 7.17 13.34
C ILE A 56 26.14 8.58 12.85
N VAL A 57 25.29 9.15 11.99
CA VAL A 57 25.48 10.50 11.47
C VAL A 57 25.35 11.53 12.59
N ALA A 58 24.38 11.39 13.49
CA ALA A 58 24.22 12.30 14.63
C ALA A 58 25.45 12.28 15.55
N GLU A 59 25.99 11.11 15.86
CA GLU A 59 27.23 10.97 16.65
C GLU A 59 28.43 11.62 15.93
N ARG A 60 28.53 11.44 14.62
CA ARG A 60 29.60 12.06 13.83
C ARG A 60 29.51 13.58 13.80
N ILE A 61 28.29 14.13 13.70
CA ILE A 61 28.05 15.57 13.79
C ILE A 61 28.47 16.09 15.17
N ALA A 62 28.07 15.41 16.25
CA ALA A 62 28.40 15.81 17.60
C ALA A 62 29.91 15.81 17.86
N SER A 63 30.61 14.73 17.49
CA SER A 63 32.06 14.59 17.67
C SER A 63 32.86 15.60 16.83
N SER A 64 32.42 15.89 15.61
CA SER A 64 33.07 16.86 14.73
C SER A 64 32.71 18.32 15.06
N ARG A 65 31.73 18.56 15.94
CA ARG A 65 31.10 19.87 16.15
C ARG A 65 30.59 20.46 14.83
N GLY A 66 30.01 19.62 13.99
CA GLY A 66 29.47 20.01 12.68
C GLY A 66 30.53 20.31 11.60
N ARG A 67 31.81 19.97 11.81
CA ARG A 67 32.84 20.00 10.76
C ARG A 67 32.87 18.66 10.02
N ILE A 68 31.98 18.50 9.06
CA ILE A 68 31.84 17.33 8.17
C ILE A 68 32.25 17.70 6.76
#